data_AF-A0A961NEM6-F1
#
_entry.id   AF-A0A961NEM6-F1
#
_cell.length_a   1.000
_cell.length_b   1.000
_cell.length_c   1.000
_cell.angle_alpha   90.00
_cell.angle_beta   90.00
_cell.angle_gamma   90.00
#
_symmetry.space_group_name_H-M   'P 1'
#
loop_
_entity.id
_entity.type
_entity.pdbx_description
1 polymer ?
#
loop_
_entity_poly.entity_id
_entity_poly.type
_entity_poly.pdbx_seq_one_letter_code
_entity_poly.pdbx_strand_id
1 'polypeptide(L)'
;MTTMNPDTTATDPRALDAALDVATFLRRHGAGLCDLLEALGQAEAFEALCDLNAQGDHAQPDPQVSQAALQRIVHQLGQMPVSHVDRITRAARLDVDAALRWYGARLTDLLAAFPDQAARAA
;
A
#
# COMPACT_ATOMS: atom_id res chain seq x y z
N MET A 1 -7.58 18.30 40.60
CA MET A 1 -8.42 18.55 39.40
C MET A 1 -7.58 18.15 38.20
N THR A 2 -7.65 16.87 37.81
CA THR A 2 -6.82 16.30 36.74
C THR A 2 -7.47 16.66 35.41
N THR A 3 -6.81 17.48 34.61
CA THR A 3 -7.22 17.76 33.23
C THR A 3 -7.00 16.50 32.39
N MET A 4 -8.10 15.87 32.01
CA MET A 4 -8.15 14.81 31.01
C MET A 4 -7.88 15.46 29.65
N ASN A 5 -6.69 15.25 29.08
CA ASN A 5 -6.39 15.66 27.70
C ASN A 5 -7.26 14.82 26.73
N PRO A 6 -8.10 15.43 25.88
CA PRO A 6 -8.74 14.72 24.80
C PRO A 6 -7.87 14.83 23.53
N ASP A 7 -6.62 14.37 23.61
CA ASP A 7 -5.82 14.07 22.39
C ASP A 7 -6.01 12.59 22.03
N THR A 8 -7.26 12.14 22.04
CA THR A 8 -7.67 11.13 21.07
C THR A 8 -7.88 11.91 19.79
N THR A 9 -6.82 12.07 18.99
CA THR A 9 -6.96 12.64 17.64
C THR A 9 -8.01 11.80 16.94
N ALA A 10 -9.22 12.35 16.78
CA ALA A 10 -10.28 11.65 16.08
C ALA A 10 -9.71 11.27 14.71
N THR A 11 -9.59 9.96 14.48
CA THR A 11 -9.15 9.44 13.20
C THR A 11 -10.07 10.03 12.14
N ASP A 12 -9.49 10.71 11.16
CA ASP A 12 -10.29 11.35 10.10
C ASP A 12 -11.08 10.23 9.41
N PRO A 13 -12.43 10.32 9.39
CA PRO A 13 -13.26 9.27 8.80
C PRO A 13 -12.86 8.97 7.35
N ARG A 14 -12.39 9.96 6.59
CA ARG A 14 -11.90 9.75 5.22
C ARG A 14 -10.60 8.95 5.17
N ALA A 15 -9.70 9.19 6.12
CA ALA A 15 -8.45 8.42 6.23
C ALA A 15 -8.76 6.97 6.63
N LEU A 16 -9.73 6.77 7.53
CA LEU A 16 -10.18 5.44 7.90
C LEU A 16 -10.84 4.70 6.73
N ASP A 17 -11.71 5.37 5.98
CA ASP A 17 -12.35 4.81 4.80
C ASP A 17 -11.30 4.40 3.75
N ALA A 18 -10.29 5.23 3.50
CA ALA A 18 -9.17 4.90 2.60
C ALA A 18 -8.38 3.67 3.09
N ALA A 19 -8.12 3.55 4.40
CA ALA A 19 -7.46 2.39 4.98
C ALA A 19 -8.31 1.10 4.84
N LEU A 20 -9.63 1.20 4.98
CA LEU A 20 -10.56 0.09 4.77
C LEU A 20 -10.64 -0.34 3.30
N ASP A 21 -10.56 0.60 2.37
CA ASP A 21 -10.49 0.33 0.94
C ASP A 21 -9.21 -0.42 0.58
N VAL A 22 -8.08 -0.03 1.17
CA VAL A 22 -6.81 -0.74 1.02
C VAL A 22 -6.89 -2.17 1.57
N ALA A 23 -7.43 -2.36 2.78
CA ALA A 23 -7.64 -3.68 3.35
C ALA A 23 -8.56 -4.55 2.47
N THR A 24 -9.62 -3.96 1.90
CA THR A 24 -10.53 -4.65 0.99
C THR A 24 -9.85 -5.04 -0.32
N PHE A 25 -9.00 -4.17 -0.86
CA PHE A 25 -8.18 -4.47 -2.02
C PHE A 25 -7.24 -5.64 -1.75
N LEU A 26 -6.52 -5.65 -0.62
CA LEU A 26 -5.60 -6.72 -0.27
C LEU A 26 -6.30 -8.06 -0.09
N ARG A 27 -7.49 -8.10 0.52
CA ARG A 27 -8.27 -9.34 0.63
C ARG A 27 -8.61 -9.97 -0.72
N ARG A 28 -8.75 -9.16 -1.78
CA ARG A 28 -9.15 -9.63 -3.12
C ARG A 28 -7.96 -9.86 -4.05
N HIS A 29 -6.92 -9.04 -3.93
CA HIS A 29 -5.82 -8.96 -4.89
C HIS A 29 -4.43 -9.08 -4.25
N GLY A 30 -4.34 -9.25 -2.93
CA GLY A 30 -3.07 -9.31 -2.20
C GLY A 30 -2.20 -10.51 -2.60
N ALA A 31 -2.81 -11.66 -2.89
CA ALA A 31 -2.07 -12.85 -3.35
C ALA A 31 -1.33 -12.60 -4.68
N GLY A 32 -2.01 -11.99 -5.66
CA GLY A 32 -1.35 -11.67 -6.94
C GLY A 32 -0.31 -10.54 -6.82
N LEU A 33 -0.49 -9.62 -5.86
CA LEU A 33 0.53 -8.62 -5.56
C LEU A 33 1.76 -9.27 -4.92
N CYS A 34 1.56 -10.21 -4.00
CA CYS A 34 2.61 -11.03 -3.40
C CYS A 34 3.42 -11.78 -4.47
N ASP A 35 2.75 -12.50 -5.37
CA ASP A 35 3.39 -13.22 -6.48
C ASP A 35 4.22 -12.27 -7.37
N LEU A 36 3.70 -11.07 -7.65
CA LEU A 36 4.41 -10.06 -8.42
C LEU A 36 5.68 -9.59 -7.70
N LEU A 37 5.58 -9.27 -6.40
CA LEU A 37 6.72 -8.78 -5.62
C LEU A 37 7.81 -9.85 -5.46
N GLU A 38 7.42 -11.11 -5.31
CA GLU A 38 8.33 -12.26 -5.30
C GLU A 38 9.04 -12.41 -6.64
N ALA A 39 8.29 -12.36 -7.76
CA ALA A 39 8.87 -12.43 -9.10
C ALA A 39 9.86 -11.28 -9.38
N LEU A 40 9.57 -10.08 -8.86
CA LEU A 40 10.44 -8.90 -8.98
C LEU A 40 11.65 -8.92 -8.02
N GLY A 41 11.65 -9.81 -7.02
CA GLY A 41 12.67 -9.89 -5.97
C GLY A 41 12.68 -8.66 -5.05
N GLN A 42 11.52 -8.04 -4.82
CA GLN A 42 11.41 -6.79 -4.05
C GLN A 42 11.13 -7.06 -2.57
N ALA A 43 12.18 -7.43 -1.83
CA ALA A 43 12.08 -7.74 -0.40
C ALA A 43 11.49 -6.59 0.43
N GLU A 44 11.91 -5.35 0.18
CA GLU A 44 11.41 -4.15 0.88
C GLU A 44 9.92 -3.88 0.61
N ALA A 45 9.49 -4.04 -0.65
CA ALA A 45 8.07 -3.88 -0.99
C ALA A 45 7.23 -5.02 -0.41
N PHE A 46 7.80 -6.22 -0.31
CA PHE A 46 7.16 -7.37 0.31
C PHE A 46 6.97 -7.17 1.82
N GLU A 47 7.99 -6.66 2.52
CA GLU A 47 7.88 -6.29 3.93
C GLU A 47 6.76 -5.26 4.14
N ALA A 48 6.73 -4.20 3.32
CA ALA A 48 5.65 -3.21 3.38
C ALA A 48 4.26 -3.81 3.08
N LEU A 49 4.16 -4.81 2.21
CA LEU A 49 2.92 -5.54 1.98
C LEU A 49 2.50 -6.35 3.21
N CYS A 50 3.43 -6.98 3.92
CA CYS A 50 3.16 -7.68 5.17
C CYS A 50 2.64 -6.73 6.26
N ASP A 51 3.28 -5.56 6.42
CA ASP A 51 2.82 -4.51 7.34
C ASP A 51 1.39 -4.08 7.02
N LEU A 52 1.10 -3.88 5.73
CA LEU A 52 -0.21 -3.49 5.25
C LEU A 52 -1.26 -4.60 5.45
N ASN A 53 -0.86 -5.86 5.25
CA ASN A 53 -1.74 -7.00 5.48
C ASN A 53 -2.06 -7.17 6.98
N ALA A 54 -1.10 -6.95 7.86
CA ALA A 54 -1.32 -6.97 9.31
C ALA A 54 -2.38 -5.93 9.74
N GLN A 55 -2.44 -4.77 9.06
CA GLN A 55 -3.50 -3.80 9.29
C GLN A 55 -4.89 -4.30 8.88
N GLY A 56 -4.97 -5.14 7.83
CA GLY A 56 -6.22 -5.71 7.34
C GLY A 56 -6.93 -6.68 8.30
N ASP A 57 -6.19 -7.21 9.28
CA ASP A 57 -6.72 -8.10 10.33
C ASP A 57 -7.33 -7.33 11.51
N HIS A 58 -7.10 -6.01 11.59
CA HIS A 58 -7.70 -5.16 12.61
C HIS A 58 -9.12 -4.74 12.22
N ALA A 59 -10.03 -4.69 13.21
CA ALA A 59 -11.38 -4.16 13.00
C ALA A 59 -11.38 -2.68 12.57
N GLN A 60 -10.34 -1.93 12.97
CA GLN A 60 -10.09 -0.56 12.57
C GLN A 60 -8.60 -0.44 12.20
N PRO A 61 -8.24 -0.48 10.91
CA PRO A 61 -6.84 -0.34 10.47
C PRO A 61 -6.32 1.07 10.81
N ASP A 62 -5.03 1.17 11.13
CA ASP A 62 -4.39 2.48 11.32
C ASP A 62 -4.15 3.15 9.96
N PRO A 63 -4.76 4.32 9.68
CA PRO A 63 -4.61 4.98 8.40
C PRO A 63 -3.18 5.48 8.12
N GLN A 64 -2.43 5.89 9.14
CA GLN A 64 -1.07 6.38 8.96
C GLN A 64 -0.13 5.23 8.59
N VAL A 65 -0.25 4.09 9.29
CA VAL A 65 0.52 2.89 8.96
C VAL A 65 0.14 2.38 7.57
N SER A 66 -1.14 2.34 7.26
CA SER A 66 -1.64 1.89 5.95
C SER A 66 -1.13 2.77 4.81
N GLN A 67 -1.19 4.10 4.98
CA GLN A 67 -0.70 5.06 4.01
C GLN A 67 0.83 4.94 3.81
N ALA A 68 1.60 4.85 4.90
CA ALA A 68 3.05 4.77 4.83
C ALA A 68 3.53 3.47 4.15
N ALA A 69 2.92 2.32 4.48
CA ALA A 69 3.22 1.05 3.82
C ALA A 69 2.85 1.09 2.33
N LEU A 70 1.68 1.64 1.98
CA LEU A 70 1.27 1.81 0.57
C LEU A 70 2.24 2.72 -0.22
N GLN A 71 2.70 3.82 0.39
CA GLN A 71 3.71 4.71 -0.20
C GLN A 71 5.03 3.97 -0.46
N ARG A 72 5.50 3.16 0.49
CA ARG A 72 6.71 2.33 0.32
C ARG A 72 6.56 1.40 -0.89
N ILE A 73 5.43 0.69 -1.00
CA ILE A 73 5.18 -0.23 -2.12
C ILE A 73 5.20 0.54 -3.45
N VAL A 74 4.41 1.61 -3.58
CA VAL A 74 4.34 2.43 -4.81
C VAL A 74 5.71 2.99 -5.19
N HIS A 75 6.48 3.47 -4.22
CA HIS A 75 7.82 3.98 -4.45
C HIS A 75 8.75 2.89 -5.00
N GLN A 76 8.82 1.72 -4.36
CA GLN A 76 9.69 0.62 -4.80
C GLN A 76 9.31 0.12 -6.21
N LEU A 77 8.02 -0.02 -6.50
CA LEU A 77 7.55 -0.39 -7.84
C LEU A 77 7.95 0.66 -8.89
N GLY A 78 7.86 1.96 -8.54
CA GLY A 78 8.25 3.05 -9.42
C GLY A 78 9.76 3.18 -9.67
N GLN A 79 10.60 2.60 -8.82
CA GLN A 79 12.06 2.57 -9.01
C GLN A 79 12.53 1.37 -9.84
N MET A 80 11.62 0.51 -10.31
CA MET A 80 12.01 -0.69 -11.07
C MET A 80 12.60 -0.34 -12.44
N PRO A 81 13.84 -0.81 -12.75
CA PRO A 81 14.41 -0.63 -14.06
C PRO A 81 13.58 -1.39 -15.11
N VAL A 82 13.23 -0.73 -16.21
CA VAL A 82 12.52 -1.35 -17.34
C VAL A 82 13.25 -2.60 -17.83
N SER A 83 14.57 -2.57 -17.88
CA SER A 83 15.40 -3.72 -18.27
C SER A 83 15.29 -4.92 -17.33
N HIS A 84 15.02 -4.70 -16.05
CA HIS A 84 14.78 -5.76 -15.06
C HIS A 84 13.40 -6.38 -15.25
N VAL A 85 12.37 -5.55 -15.41
CA VAL A 85 10.99 -5.99 -15.70
C VAL A 85 10.94 -6.79 -17.00
N ASP A 86 11.58 -6.31 -18.06
CA ASP A 86 11.70 -6.99 -19.35
C ASP A 86 12.37 -8.36 -19.23
N ARG A 87 13.45 -8.42 -18.44
CA ARG A 87 14.18 -9.68 -18.21
C ARG A 87 13.31 -10.69 -17.49
N ILE A 88 12.59 -10.27 -16.45
CA ILE A 88 11.70 -11.15 -15.69
C ILE A 88 10.50 -11.55 -16.54
N THR A 89 9.88 -10.65 -17.29
CA THR A 89 8.75 -10.97 -18.18
C THR A 89 9.11 -12.04 -19.21
N ARG A 90 10.34 -12.03 -19.72
CA ARG A 90 10.83 -13.09 -20.63
C ARG A 90 11.13 -14.42 -19.92
N ALA A 91 11.48 -14.38 -18.64
CA ALA A 91 11.86 -15.55 -17.86
C ALA A 91 10.68 -16.21 -17.13
N ALA A 92 9.69 -15.42 -16.72
CA ALA A 92 8.50 -15.84 -16.01
C ALA A 92 7.41 -16.25 -17.00
N ARG A 93 6.55 -17.21 -16.62
CA ARG A 93 5.31 -17.53 -17.35
C ARG A 93 4.17 -16.55 -17.03
N LEU A 94 4.50 -15.33 -16.65
CA LEU A 94 3.58 -14.27 -16.23
C LEU A 94 3.90 -13.00 -17.00
N ASP A 95 2.85 -12.27 -17.38
CA ASP A 95 2.99 -10.93 -17.95
C ASP A 95 3.26 -9.91 -16.83
N VAL A 96 4.52 -9.88 -16.40
CA VAL A 96 4.99 -9.05 -15.28
C VAL A 96 4.85 -7.56 -15.59
N ASP A 97 5.03 -7.14 -16.84
CA ASP A 97 4.80 -5.75 -17.27
C ASP A 97 3.33 -5.36 -17.14
N ALA A 98 2.40 -6.18 -17.64
CA ALA A 98 0.97 -5.90 -17.48
C ALA A 98 0.54 -5.89 -16.01
N ALA A 99 1.02 -6.84 -15.21
CA ALA A 99 0.75 -6.89 -13.78
C ALA A 99 1.29 -5.66 -13.06
N LEU A 100 2.54 -5.27 -13.32
CA LEU A 100 3.17 -4.10 -12.70
C LEU A 100 2.40 -2.81 -13.02
N ARG A 101 1.95 -2.63 -14.27
CA ARG A 101 1.13 -1.48 -14.66
C ARG A 101 -0.22 -1.47 -13.95
N TRP A 102 -0.89 -2.62 -13.90
CA TRP A 102 -2.20 -2.72 -13.26
C TRP A 102 -2.12 -2.46 -11.75
N TYR A 103 -1.20 -3.13 -11.05
CA TYR A 103 -0.98 -2.92 -9.61
C TYR A 103 -0.47 -1.51 -9.32
N GLY A 104 0.48 -0.99 -10.10
CA GLY A 104 1.00 0.37 -9.94
C GLY A 104 -0.11 1.41 -10.00
N ALA A 105 -0.94 1.39 -11.05
CA ALA A 105 -2.07 2.29 -11.17
C ALA A 105 -3.05 2.15 -9.99
N ARG A 106 -3.41 0.90 -9.64
CA ARG A 106 -4.39 0.65 -8.59
C ARG A 106 -3.92 1.08 -7.20
N LEU A 107 -2.64 0.86 -6.89
CA LEU A 107 -2.03 1.27 -5.62
C LEU A 107 -1.88 2.79 -5.53
N THR A 108 -1.56 3.46 -6.65
CA THR A 108 -1.55 4.92 -6.72
C THR A 108 -2.94 5.52 -6.51
N ASP A 109 -3.99 4.95 -7.10
CA ASP A 109 -5.37 5.40 -6.88
C ASP A 109 -5.79 5.26 -5.41
N LEU A 110 -5.46 4.13 -4.78
CA LEU A 110 -5.72 3.91 -3.36
C LEU A 110 -4.95 4.91 -2.49
N LEU A 111 -3.72 5.24 -2.85
CA LEU A 111 -2.91 6.20 -2.13
C LEU A 111 -3.49 7.62 -2.23
N ALA A 112 -4.04 7.99 -3.40
CA ALA A 112 -4.67 9.29 -3.62
C ALA A 112 -5.98 9.49 -2.83
N ALA A 113 -6.59 8.41 -2.32
CA ALA A 113 -7.79 8.48 -1.49
C ALA A 113 -7.50 8.97 -0.05
N PHE A 114 -6.24 8.88 0.41
CA PHE A 114 -5.87 9.40 1.72
C PHE A 114 -5.86 10.93 1.72
N PRO A 115 -6.40 11.57 2.77
CA PRO A 115 -6.34 13.02 2.88
C PRO A 115 -4.87 13.47 2.99
N ASP A 116 -4.57 14.59 2.35
CA ASP A 116 -3.23 15.16 2.30
C ASP A 116 -2.78 15.54 3.72
N GLN A 117 -1.76 14.85 4.25
CA GLN A 117 -1.31 15.07 5.63
C GLN A 117 -0.73 16.48 5.83
N ALA A 118 -0.30 17.14 4.75
CA ALA A 118 0.20 18.51 4.76
C ALA A 118 -0.86 19.55 5.16
N ALA A 119 -2.16 19.28 4.93
CA ALA A 119 -3.23 20.21 5.27
C ALA A 119 -3.61 20.23 6.76
N ARG A 120 -3.05 19.33 7.59
CA ARG A 120 -3.37 19.22 9.03
C ARG A 120 -2.31 19.82 9.96
N ALA A 121 -1.19 20.31 9.40
CA ALA A 121 -0.08 20.88 10.17
C ALA A 121 0.08 22.42 10.00
N ALA A 122 -0.87 23.08 9.32
CA ALA A 122 -0.94 24.52 9.11
C ALA A 122 -2.20 25.10 9.78
#